data_AF-A0AAD7SF72-F1
#
_entry.id   AF-A0AAD7SF72-F1
#
_cell.length_a   1.000
_cell.length_b   1.000
_cell.length_c   1.000
_cell.angle_alpha   90.00
_cell.angle_beta   90.00
_cell.angle_gamma   90.00
#
_symmetry.space_group_name_H-M   'P 1'
#
loop_
_entity.id
_entity.type
_entity.pdbx_description
1 polymer ?
#
loop_
_entity_poly.entity_id
_entity_poly.type
_entity_poly.pdbx_seq_one_letter_code
_entity_poly.pdbx_strand_id
1 'polypeptide(L)'
;MTCHVHMLLRARDTAFRSRDGALYRAARAELKGGIKNTKADYKKRIEDHLSSNNPRQVWQGIQNITNYRGCVVTTGNPGEISGMLLGDAICLPTISHDTLPRPNYCATDELQQGTLLYQRPH
;
A
#
# COMPACT_ATOMS: atom_id res chain seq x y z
N MET A 1 -6.58 0.81 3.99
CA MET A 1 -6.18 1.04 5.40
C MET A 1 -6.63 -0.16 6.21
N THR A 2 -5.77 -0.74 7.05
CA THR A 2 -6.04 -1.98 7.79
C THR A 2 -6.91 -1.70 9.03
N CYS A 3 -7.77 -2.64 9.42
CA CYS A 3 -8.64 -2.52 10.60
C CYS A 3 -7.86 -2.16 11.88
N HIS A 4 -6.65 -2.72 12.04
CA HIS A 4 -5.77 -2.44 13.18
C HIS A 4 -5.33 -0.97 13.26
N VAL A 5 -4.89 -0.38 12.13
CA VAL A 5 -4.51 1.05 12.10
C VAL A 5 -5.73 1.94 12.39
N HIS A 6 -6.92 1.56 11.91
CA HIS A 6 -8.14 2.28 12.26
C HIS A 6 -8.45 2.25 13.76
N MET A 7 -8.29 1.09 14.42
CA MET A 7 -8.48 0.99 15.87
C MET A 7 -7.51 1.90 16.63
N LEU A 8 -6.22 1.90 16.25
CA LEU A 8 -5.20 2.76 16.87
C LEU A 8 -5.50 4.27 16.67
N LEU A 9 -5.99 4.64 15.49
CA LEU A 9 -6.43 6.02 15.23
C LEU A 9 -7.60 6.40 16.14
N ARG A 10 -8.58 5.50 16.34
CA ARG A 10 -9.69 5.74 17.27
C ARG A 10 -9.22 5.87 18.71
N ALA A 11 -8.32 5.00 19.17
CA ALA A 11 -7.75 5.07 20.52
C ALA A 11 -6.99 6.38 20.77
N ARG A 12 -6.26 6.88 19.77
CA ARG A 12 -5.62 8.21 19.85
C ARG A 12 -6.66 9.32 19.95
N ASP A 13 -7.70 9.27 19.13
CA ASP A 13 -8.74 10.32 19.10
C ASP A 13 -9.56 10.34 20.40
N THR A 14 -9.83 9.19 21.00
CA THR A 14 -10.47 9.10 22.32
C THR A 14 -9.57 9.68 23.40
N ALA A 15 -8.28 9.31 23.44
CA ALA A 15 -7.32 9.85 24.41
C ALA A 15 -7.16 11.38 24.29
N PHE A 16 -7.18 11.92 23.05
CA PHE A 16 -7.16 13.36 22.81
C PHE A 16 -8.38 14.07 23.42
N ARG A 17 -9.58 13.49 23.26
CA ARG A 17 -10.83 14.03 23.82
C ARG A 17 -10.87 13.94 25.34
N SER A 18 -10.24 12.94 25.94
CA SER A 18 -10.13 12.80 27.40
C SER A 18 -9.22 13.83 28.07
N ARG A 19 -8.47 14.64 27.29
CA ARG A 19 -7.52 15.67 27.78
C ARG A 19 -6.42 15.12 28.72
N ASP A 20 -6.23 13.80 28.73
CA ASP A 20 -5.14 13.15 29.45
C ASP A 20 -3.88 13.11 28.59
N GLY A 21 -2.88 13.89 29.01
CA GLY A 21 -1.61 13.98 28.30
C GLY A 21 -0.82 12.68 28.29
N ALA A 22 -0.85 11.89 29.36
CA ALA A 22 -0.10 10.63 29.45
C ALA A 22 -0.72 9.57 28.53
N LEU A 23 -2.04 9.41 28.58
CA LEU A 23 -2.77 8.50 27.70
C LEU A 23 -2.58 8.87 26.22
N TYR A 24 -2.62 10.16 25.89
CA TYR A 24 -2.40 10.62 24.53
C TYR A 24 -0.98 10.28 24.02
N ARG A 25 0.04 10.42 24.86
CA ARG A 25 1.43 10.07 24.49
C ARG A 25 1.59 8.57 24.26
N ALA A 26 1.00 7.75 25.12
CA ALA A 26 0.98 6.30 24.94
C ALA A 26 0.29 5.89 23.63
N ALA A 27 -0.93 6.38 23.38
CA ALA A 27 -1.68 6.08 22.16
C ALA A 27 -0.96 6.52 20.88
N ARG A 28 -0.18 7.62 20.93
CA ARG A 28 0.68 8.02 19.81
C ARG A 28 1.84 7.07 19.57
N ALA A 29 2.49 6.59 20.65
CA ALA A 29 3.58 5.62 20.53
C ALA A 29 3.06 4.30 19.93
N GLU A 30 1.91 3.82 20.41
CA GLU A 30 1.23 2.64 19.87
C GLU A 30 0.84 2.82 18.40
N LEU A 31 0.28 3.97 18.02
CA LEU A 31 -0.04 4.25 16.62
C LEU A 31 1.19 4.21 15.72
N LYS A 32 2.31 4.82 16.15
CA LYS A 32 3.58 4.79 15.40
C LYS A 32 4.08 3.36 15.24
N GLY A 33 4.06 2.58 16.31
CA GLY A 33 4.44 1.15 16.30
C GLY A 33 3.55 0.32 15.39
N GLY A 34 2.23 0.45 15.52
CA GLY A 34 1.25 -0.29 14.73
C GLY A 34 1.33 0.02 13.23
N ILE A 35 1.58 1.27 12.84
CA ILE A 35 1.82 1.62 11.42
C ILE A 35 3.11 0.96 10.92
N LYS A 36 4.20 1.01 11.71
CA LYS A 36 5.47 0.38 11.34
C LYS A 36 5.30 -1.13 11.15
N ASN A 37 4.64 -1.80 12.09
CA ASN A 37 4.40 -3.23 12.04
C ASN A 37 3.50 -3.60 10.86
N THR A 38 2.39 -2.87 10.66
CA THR A 38 1.49 -3.09 9.52
C THR A 38 2.21 -2.96 8.18
N LYS A 39 3.12 -1.97 8.05
CA LYS A 39 3.94 -1.79 6.85
C LYS A 39 4.94 -2.96 6.68
N ALA A 40 5.56 -3.41 7.76
CA ALA A 40 6.48 -4.54 7.74
C ALA A 40 5.77 -5.85 7.35
N ASP A 41 4.59 -6.11 7.91
CA ASP A 41 3.77 -7.28 7.58
C ASP A 41 3.34 -7.27 6.12
N TYR A 42 2.92 -6.11 5.60
CA TYR A 42 2.59 -5.96 4.19
C TYR A 42 3.82 -6.17 3.30
N LYS A 43 4.97 -5.58 3.66
CA LYS A 43 6.24 -5.77 2.95
C LYS A 43 6.59 -7.26 2.86
N LYS A 44 6.59 -7.97 3.98
CA LYS A 44 6.88 -9.41 4.04
C LYS A 44 5.97 -10.20 3.10
N ARG A 45 4.65 -9.96 3.15
CA ARG A 45 3.68 -10.62 2.27
C ARG A 45 3.96 -10.39 0.79
N ILE A 46 4.46 -9.23 0.40
CA ILE A 46 4.81 -8.94 -1.00
C ILE A 46 6.12 -9.63 -1.38
N GLU A 47 7.14 -9.56 -0.52
CA GLU A 47 8.42 -10.25 -0.73
C GLU A 47 8.24 -11.77 -0.86
N ASP A 48 7.33 -12.36 -0.09
CA ASP A 48 6.99 -13.78 -0.18
C ASP A 48 6.53 -14.16 -1.62
N HIS A 49 5.68 -13.34 -2.24
CA HIS A 49 5.24 -13.58 -3.63
C HIS A 49 6.40 -13.49 -4.65
N LEU A 50 7.34 -12.56 -4.42
CA LEU A 50 8.47 -12.31 -5.31
C LEU A 50 9.61 -13.34 -5.15
N SER A 51 9.71 -13.96 -3.97
CA SER A 51 10.72 -14.98 -3.68
C SER A 51 10.43 -16.35 -4.32
N SER A 52 9.19 -16.56 -4.79
CA SER A 52 8.77 -17.82 -5.39
C SER A 52 9.32 -18.01 -6.81
N ASN A 53 9.63 -19.25 -7.20
CA ASN A 53 9.95 -19.60 -8.60
C ASN A 53 8.68 -19.74 -9.46
N ASN A 54 7.53 -19.27 -8.99
CA ASN A 54 6.27 -19.36 -9.72
C ASN A 54 5.96 -18.00 -10.38
N PRO A 55 6.01 -17.89 -11.72
CA PRO A 55 5.79 -16.63 -12.40
C PRO A 55 4.39 -16.04 -12.14
N ARG A 56 3.38 -16.88 -11.85
CA ARG A 56 2.04 -16.39 -11.47
C ARG A 56 2.04 -15.67 -10.14
N GLN A 57 2.78 -16.18 -9.15
CA GLN A 57 2.86 -15.56 -7.82
C GLN A 57 3.66 -14.26 -7.88
N VAL A 58 4.77 -14.23 -8.62
CA VAL A 58 5.54 -13.00 -8.88
C VAL A 58 4.64 -11.95 -9.53
N TRP A 59 3.85 -12.34 -10.55
CA TRP A 59 2.92 -11.43 -11.21
C TRP A 59 1.85 -10.90 -10.25
N GLN A 60 1.27 -11.76 -9.40
CA GLN A 60 0.33 -11.31 -8.36
C GLN A 60 0.97 -10.30 -7.40
N GLY A 61 2.24 -10.49 -7.01
CA GLY A 61 3.00 -9.53 -6.22
C GLY A 61 3.12 -8.17 -6.93
N ILE A 62 3.48 -8.16 -8.21
CA ILE A 62 3.57 -6.95 -9.04
C ILE A 62 2.20 -6.25 -9.16
N GLN A 63 1.13 -7.02 -9.37
CA GLN A 63 -0.24 -6.47 -9.42
C GLN A 63 -0.62 -5.80 -8.10
N ASN A 64 -0.27 -6.42 -6.97
CA ASN A 64 -0.55 -5.89 -5.64
C ASN A 64 0.23 -4.60 -5.34
N ILE A 65 1.46 -4.46 -5.83
CA ILE A 65 2.26 -3.22 -5.69
C ILE A 65 1.70 -2.10 -6.56
N THR A 66 1.36 -2.42 -7.81
CA THR A 66 0.95 -1.43 -8.82
C THR A 66 -0.53 -1.08 -8.75
N ASN A 67 -1.32 -1.79 -7.93
CA ASN A 67 -2.79 -1.80 -7.98
C ASN A 67 -3.34 -2.11 -9.38
N TYR A 68 -2.62 -2.94 -10.15
CA TYR A 68 -3.03 -3.31 -11.51
C TYR A 68 -4.30 -4.17 -11.47
N ARG A 69 -5.40 -3.58 -11.94
CA ARG A 69 -6.64 -4.30 -12.22
C ARG A 69 -6.56 -4.72 -13.68
N GLY A 70 -6.32 -6.01 -13.93
CA GLY A 70 -6.30 -6.53 -15.30
C GLY A 70 -7.62 -6.25 -16.02
N CYS A 71 -7.59 -6.25 -17.35
CA CYS A 71 -8.82 -6.32 -18.13
C CYS A 71 -9.47 -7.69 -17.85
N VAL A 72 -10.61 -7.70 -17.15
CA VAL A 72 -11.43 -8.90 -17.06
C VAL A 72 -11.98 -9.11 -18.48
N VAL A 73 -11.41 -10.07 -19.21
CA VAL A 73 -12.07 -10.62 -20.38
C VAL A 73 -13.25 -11.41 -19.85
N THR A 74 -14.38 -10.73 -19.69
CA THR A 74 -15.66 -11.40 -19.49
C THR A 74 -15.88 -12.20 -20.75
N THR A 75 -15.75 -13.52 -20.68
CA THR A 75 -16.21 -14.43 -21.73
C THR A 75 -17.73 -14.31 -21.80
N GLY A 76 -18.21 -13.24 -22.42
CA GLY A 76 -19.56 -13.11 -22.91
C GLY A 76 -19.70 -14.03 -24.12
N ASN A 77 -20.69 -14.89 -24.05
CA ASN A 77 -21.29 -15.74 -25.09
C ASN A 77 -20.66 -15.69 -26.51
N PRO A 78 -20.34 -16.84 -27.13
CA PRO A 78 -19.80 -16.91 -28.49
C PRO A 78 -20.90 -16.65 -29.54
N GLY A 79 -21.41 -15.42 -29.63
CA GLY A 79 -22.55 -15.09 -30.49
C GLY A 79 -22.51 -13.73 -31.19
N GLU A 80 -21.72 -12.75 -30.75
CA GLU A 80 -21.71 -11.41 -31.37
C GLU A 80 -20.34 -10.75 -31.27
N ILE A 81 -19.47 -11.05 -32.25
CA ILE A 81 -18.45 -10.10 -32.71
C ILE A 81 -18.21 -10.39 -34.19
N SER A 82 -19.02 -9.72 -35.01
CA SER A 82 -18.74 -9.52 -36.42
C SER A 82 -17.47 -8.69 -36.55
N GLY A 83 -16.45 -9.28 -37.18
CA GLY A 83 -15.37 -8.56 -37.84
C GLY A 83 -14.31 -7.94 -36.93
N MET A 84 -13.36 -8.75 -36.49
CA MET A 84 -11.93 -8.42 -36.62
C MET A 84 -11.11 -9.70 -36.40
N LEU A 85 -10.62 -10.25 -37.52
CA LEU A 85 -9.79 -11.45 -37.58
C LEU A 85 -8.40 -11.19 -37.01
N LEU A 86 -8.01 -12.05 -36.06
CA LEU A 86 -6.68 -12.59 -35.79
C LEU A 86 -5.47 -11.73 -36.20
N GLY A 87 -5.05 -10.88 -35.26
CA GLY A 87 -3.64 -10.75 -34.94
C GLY A 87 -3.44 -11.33 -33.56
N ASP A 88 -2.75 -12.46 -33.45
CA ASP A 88 -2.36 -13.08 -32.17
C ASP A 88 -1.38 -12.16 -31.44
N ALA A 89 -1.91 -11.10 -30.83
CA ALA A 89 -1.26 -10.44 -29.73
C ALA A 89 -1.88 -11.03 -28.47
N ILE A 90 -1.20 -12.01 -27.88
CA ILE A 90 -1.15 -12.05 -26.43
C ILE A 90 -0.89 -10.60 -26.03
N CYS A 91 -1.84 -9.94 -25.37
CA CYS A 91 -1.61 -8.64 -24.76
C CYS A 91 -0.56 -8.86 -23.64
N LEU A 92 0.69 -9.06 -24.03
CA LEU A 92 1.84 -8.73 -23.24
C LEU A 92 1.91 -7.21 -23.35
N PRO A 93 1.45 -6.46 -22.33
CA PRO A 93 1.78 -5.05 -22.32
C PRO A 93 3.30 -5.00 -22.28
N THR A 94 3.92 -4.42 -23.31
CA THR A 94 5.24 -3.83 -23.19
C THR A 94 5.20 -3.05 -21.88
N ILE A 95 6.00 -3.46 -20.89
CA ILE A 95 6.17 -2.71 -19.65
C ILE A 95 6.97 -1.47 -20.05
N SER A 96 6.31 -0.51 -20.70
CA SER A 96 6.82 0.84 -20.83
C SER A 96 6.81 1.42 -19.43
N HIS A 97 8.00 1.78 -18.94
CA HIS A 97 8.19 2.46 -17.67
C HIS A 97 7.36 3.75 -17.52
N ASP A 98 6.81 4.27 -18.62
CA ASP A 98 6.12 5.57 -18.70
C ASP A 98 4.63 5.54 -18.30
N THR A 99 4.03 4.38 -18.02
CA THR A 99 2.60 4.29 -17.62
C THR A 99 2.39 3.71 -16.22
N LEU A 100 3.44 3.63 -15.39
CA LEU A 100 3.26 3.31 -13.99
C LEU A 100 2.86 4.60 -13.23
N PRO A 101 1.71 4.63 -12.52
CA PRO A 101 1.42 5.73 -11.61
C PRO A 101 2.59 5.84 -10.63
N ARG A 102 3.13 7.07 -10.49
CA ARG A 102 4.30 7.34 -9.66
C ARG A 102 4.13 6.65 -8.30
N PRO A 103 5.06 5.77 -7.87
CA PRO A 103 4.99 5.19 -6.55
C PRO A 103 5.06 6.32 -5.52
N ASN A 104 4.09 6.34 -4.61
CA ASN A 104 4.11 7.23 -3.45
C ASN A 104 5.26 6.77 -2.53
N TYR A 105 6.47 7.23 -2.83
CA TYR A 105 7.62 7.09 -1.94
C TYR A 105 7.33 7.88 -0.67
N CYS A 106 6.93 7.19 0.40
CA CYS A 106 7.12 7.73 1.75
C CYS A 106 8.60 7.54 2.08
N ALA A 107 9.40 8.60 1.96
CA ALA A 107 10.78 8.62 2.42
C ALA A 107 10.86 8.09 3.87
N THR A 108 11.65 7.05 4.09
CA THR A 108 12.01 6.58 5.43
C THR A 108 13.18 7.40 5.94
N ASP A 109 12.97 8.08 7.06
CA ASP A 109 13.93 8.71 7.98
C ASP A 109 15.42 8.62 7.56
N GLU A 110 15.90 9.65 6.87
CA GLU A 110 17.29 10.06 6.98
C GLU A 110 17.37 11.28 7.90
N LEU A 111 18.24 11.15 8.89
CA LEU A 111 18.52 12.08 9.97
C LEU A 111 18.72 13.53 9.48
N GLN A 112 17.79 14.43 9.84
CA GLN A 112 18.17 15.82 10.11
C GLN A 112 18.39 16.00 11.61
N GLN A 113 19.63 15.77 12.02
CA GLN A 113 20.16 16.43 13.21
C GLN A 113 20.24 17.93 12.90
N GLY A 114 19.41 18.73 13.55
CA GLY A 114 19.31 20.17 13.31
C GLY A 114 18.29 20.87 14.19
N THR A 115 18.58 20.93 15.50
CA THR A 115 18.51 22.16 16.31
C THR A 115 17.22 23.03 16.33
N LEU A 116 16.60 23.00 17.53
CA LEU A 116 16.02 24.11 18.31
C LEU A 116 14.52 24.48 18.26
N LEU A 117 13.96 24.40 19.49
CA LEU A 117 12.86 25.13 20.14
C LEU A 117 11.41 24.91 19.68
N TYR A 118 10.70 24.08 20.46
CA TYR A 118 9.25 24.17 20.57
C TYR A 118 8.88 24.61 21.99
N GLN A 119 8.55 25.89 22.14
CA GLN A 119 8.03 26.49 23.36
C GLN A 119 6.68 25.82 23.75
N ARG A 120 6.56 25.42 25.02
CA ARG A 120 5.29 25.06 25.68
C ARG A 120 4.41 26.32 25.84
N PRO A 121 3.08 26.24 25.70
CA PRO A 121 2.19 27.18 26.36
C PRO A 121 1.84 26.71 27.79
N HIS A 122 1.66 27.68 28.67
CA HIS A 122 1.26 27.55 30.08
C HIS A 122 -0.17 27.01 30.25
#